data_AF-A0A9Q3L0P5-F1
#
_entry.id   AF-A0A9Q3L0P5-F1
#
_cell.length_a   1.000
_cell.length_b   1.000
_cell.length_c   1.000
_cell.angle_alpha   90.00
_cell.angle_beta   90.00
_cell.angle_gamma   90.00
#
_symmetry.space_group_name_H-M   'P 1'
#
loop_
_entity.id
_entity.type
_entity.pdbx_description
1 polymer ?
#
loop_
_entity_poly.entity_id
_entity_poly.type
_entity_poly.pdbx_seq_one_letter_code
_entity_poly.pdbx_strand_id
1 'polypeptide(L)'
;MSSSLSTKMRHELIDVLYTYNNAFASDNEPLGTIKGHKVAITLNIDRPYPPVLRRPAYPASPRAREAFEKHIKELIQLCVLRKVGHNGDV
;
A
#
# COMPACT_ATOMS: atom_id res chain seq x y z
N MET A 1 -27.23 15.75 10.01
CA MET A 1 -27.17 14.48 10.78
C MET A 1 -25.96 14.54 11.71
N SER A 2 -26.13 15.08 12.92
CA SER A 2 -25.08 15.07 13.95
C SER A 2 -25.76 14.76 15.28
N SER A 3 -26.06 13.49 15.50
CA SER A 3 -26.53 12.99 16.79
C SER A 3 -25.31 12.78 17.69
N SER A 4 -25.14 13.70 18.63
CA SER A 4 -24.17 13.57 19.73
C SER A 4 -24.26 12.18 20.36
N LEU A 5 -23.17 11.41 20.35
CA LEU A 5 -23.09 10.13 21.08
C LEU A 5 -23.35 10.36 22.57
N SER A 6 -24.24 9.54 23.14
CA SER A 6 -24.45 9.48 24.59
C SER A 6 -23.16 9.06 25.31
N THR A 7 -23.00 9.49 26.56
CA THR A 7 -21.83 9.17 27.39
C THR A 7 -21.58 7.67 27.49
N LYS A 8 -22.64 6.85 27.54
CA LYS A 8 -22.52 5.38 27.56
C LYS A 8 -21.95 4.83 26.25
N MET A 9 -22.49 5.29 25.12
CA MET A 9 -22.02 4.86 23.79
C MET A 9 -20.57 5.26 23.54
N ARG A 10 -20.12 6.40 24.07
CA ARG A 10 -18.72 6.80 24.00
C ARG A 10 -17.81 5.85 24.79
N HIS A 11 -18.23 5.43 25.98
CA HIS A 11 -17.47 4.46 26.77
C HIS A 11 -17.39 3.11 26.05
N GLU A 12 -18.53 2.59 25.58
CA GLU A 12 -18.58 1.34 24.82
C GLU A 12 -17.70 1.40 23.56
N LEU A 13 -17.71 2.53 22.85
CA LEU A 13 -16.85 2.73 21.68
C LEU A 13 -15.36 2.70 22.05
N ILE A 14 -14.97 3.38 23.13
CA ILE A 14 -13.59 3.38 23.62
C ILE A 14 -13.17 1.96 24.01
N ASP A 15 -14.03 1.22 24.70
CA ASP A 15 -13.75 -0.17 25.10
C ASP A 15 -13.53 -1.07 23.89
N VAL A 16 -14.34 -0.93 22.84
CA VAL A 16 -14.16 -1.67 21.56
C VAL A 16 -12.87 -1.28 20.86
N LEU A 17 -12.59 0.02 20.71
CA LEU A 17 -11.38 0.51 20.06
C LEU A 17 -10.11 0.07 20.80
N TYR A 18 -10.17 0.02 22.13
CA TYR A 18 -9.06 -0.43 22.96
C TYR A 18 -8.89 -1.95 22.89
N THR A 19 -9.98 -2.71 23.05
CA THR A 19 -9.97 -4.18 23.05
C THR A 19 -9.51 -4.75 21.71
N TYR A 20 -9.93 -4.14 20.60
CA TYR A 20 -9.63 -4.60 19.25
C TYR A 20 -8.69 -3.64 18.51
N ASN A 21 -7.79 -2.95 19.21
CA ASN A 21 -6.94 -1.91 18.63
C ASN A 21 -6.20 -2.34 17.34
N ASN A 22 -5.72 -3.58 17.28
CA ASN A 22 -4.99 -4.15 16.15
C ASN A 22 -5.88 -4.45 14.93
N ALA A 23 -7.21 -4.42 15.09
CA ALA A 23 -8.16 -4.58 13.99
C ALA A 23 -8.43 -3.26 13.26
N PHE A 24 -8.02 -2.12 13.83
CA PHE A 24 -8.18 -0.80 13.25
C PHE A 24 -6.85 -0.29 12.70
N ALA A 25 -6.90 0.41 11.57
CA ALA A 25 -5.73 1.12 11.06
C ALA A 25 -5.40 2.30 11.98
N SER A 26 -4.11 2.51 12.25
CA SER A 26 -3.61 3.67 12.99
C SER A 26 -2.62 4.47 12.13
N ASP A 27 -2.23 5.66 12.57
CA ASP A 27 -1.23 6.46 11.87
C ASP A 27 0.15 5.77 11.80
N ASN A 28 0.45 4.91 12.78
CA ASN A 28 1.70 4.16 12.85
C ASN A 28 1.64 2.82 12.10
N GLU A 29 0.46 2.20 12.05
CA GLU A 29 0.18 0.95 11.35
C GLU A 29 -1.06 1.13 10.46
N PRO A 30 -0.94 1.86 9.34
CA PRO A 30 -2.08 2.17 8.48
C PRO A 30 -2.51 0.97 7.61
N LEU A 31 -1.66 -0.05 7.52
CA LEU A 31 -1.86 -1.22 6.67
C LEU A 31 -1.65 -2.51 7.47
N GLY A 32 -2.66 -3.38 7.44
CA GLY A 32 -2.55 -4.72 8.00
C GLY A 32 -1.71 -5.63 7.08
N THR A 33 -0.78 -6.39 7.66
CA THR A 33 -0.06 -7.44 6.92
C THR A 33 -0.68 -8.80 7.25
N ILE A 34 -1.39 -9.40 6.29
CA ILE A 34 -1.91 -10.77 6.47
C ILE A 34 -0.79 -11.77 6.20
N LYS A 35 -0.28 -12.41 7.25
CA LYS A 35 0.72 -13.47 7.13
C LYS A 35 0.15 -14.65 6.34
N GLY A 36 0.93 -15.18 5.39
CA GLY A 36 0.56 -16.37 4.61
C GLY A 36 -0.04 -16.10 3.23
N HIS A 37 -0.42 -14.86 2.90
CA HIS A 37 -1.04 -14.52 1.61
C HIS A 37 -0.04 -14.07 0.54
N LYS A 38 1.17 -14.65 0.52
CA LYS A 38 2.14 -14.37 -0.53
C LYS A 38 1.67 -15.05 -1.81
N VAL A 39 1.47 -14.26 -2.86
CA VAL A 39 1.07 -14.78 -4.17
C VAL A 39 2.31 -15.06 -5.01
N ALA A 40 2.47 -16.30 -5.46
CA ALA A 40 3.44 -16.64 -6.50
C ALA A 40 2.79 -16.41 -7.87
N ILE A 41 3.31 -15.45 -8.62
CA ILE A 41 2.84 -15.17 -9.99
C ILE A 41 3.89 -15.73 -10.95
N THR A 42 3.49 -16.72 -11.74
CA THR A 42 4.33 -17.33 -12.79
C THR A 42 3.84 -16.90 -14.17
N LEU A 43 4.77 -16.59 -15.07
CA LEU A 43 4.43 -16.34 -16.46
C LEU A 43 4.21 -17.67 -17.18
N ASN A 44 3.24 -17.71 -18.10
CA ASN A 44 3.00 -18.89 -18.95
C ASN A 44 3.92 -18.92 -20.19
N ILE A 45 4.96 -18.10 -20.19
CA ILE A 45 5.91 -17.95 -21.29
C ILE A 45 7.34 -17.92 -20.73
N ASP A 46 8.26 -18.48 -21.50
CA ASP A 46 9.69 -18.40 -21.24
C ASP A 46 10.33 -17.21 -21.98
N ARG A 47 11.59 -16.91 -21.64
CA ARG A 47 12.36 -15.88 -22.35
C ARG A 47 12.54 -16.25 -23.84
N PRO A 48 12.59 -15.27 -24.75
CA PRO A 48 12.60 -13.83 -24.51
C PRO A 48 11.21 -13.25 -24.24
N TYR A 49 11.12 -12.36 -23.25
CA TYR A 49 9.87 -11.71 -22.89
C TYR A 49 9.39 -10.71 -23.97
N PRO A 50 8.06 -10.49 -24.10
CA PRO A 50 7.50 -9.54 -25.04
C PRO A 50 8.12 -8.13 -24.90
N PRO A 51 8.46 -7.45 -26.00
CA PRO A 51 9.05 -6.11 -25.97
C PRO A 51 8.21 -5.07 -25.21
N VAL A 52 6.88 -5.28 -25.11
CA VAL A 52 5.98 -4.42 -24.34
C VAL A 52 6.36 -4.32 -22.87
N LEU A 53 6.98 -5.35 -22.29
CA LEU A 53 7.44 -5.34 -20.89
C LEU A 53 8.70 -4.50 -20.68
N ARG A 54 9.39 -4.13 -21.76
CA ARG A 54 10.61 -3.30 -21.74
C ARG A 54 10.33 -1.82 -22.05
N ARG A 55 9.06 -1.45 -22.20
CA ARG A 55 8.71 -0.05 -22.53
C ARG A 55 9.12 0.88 -21.40
N PRO A 56 9.74 2.03 -21.69
CA PRO A 56 10.00 3.03 -20.68
C PRO A 56 8.69 3.52 -20.08
N ALA A 57 8.76 4.03 -18.84
CA ALA A 57 7.62 4.71 -18.24
C ALA A 57 7.19 5.88 -19.12
N TYR A 58 5.88 6.06 -19.27
CA TYR A 58 5.33 7.20 -20.00
C TYR A 58 5.71 8.51 -19.28
N PRO A 59 6.05 9.59 -20.02
CA PRO A 59 6.38 10.87 -19.39
C PRO A 59 5.19 11.43 -18.60
N ALA A 60 5.44 11.78 -17.34
CA ALA A 60 4.48 12.47 -16.49
C ALA A 60 4.71 13.99 -16.55
N SER A 61 3.63 14.78 -16.42
CA SER A 61 3.76 16.23 -16.28
C SER A 61 4.47 16.60 -14.96
N PRO A 62 5.14 17.77 -14.86
CA PRO A 62 5.84 18.17 -13.64
C PRO A 62 4.96 18.12 -12.39
N ARG A 63 3.74 18.68 -12.50
CA ARG A 63 2.73 18.66 -11.43
C ARG A 63 2.32 17.25 -11.03
N ALA A 64 2.13 16.35 -12.00
CA ALA A 64 1.78 14.96 -11.70
C ALA A 64 2.95 14.25 -11.00
N ARG A 65 4.18 14.50 -11.44
CA ARG A 65 5.39 13.90 -10.86
C ARG A 65 5.56 14.28 -9.38
N GLU A 66 5.35 15.54 -9.03
CA GLU A 66 5.40 16.02 -7.65
C GLU A 66 4.34 15.37 -6.76
N ALA A 67 3.10 15.27 -7.25
CA ALA A 67 2.02 14.61 -6.53
C ALA A 67 2.32 13.11 -6.31
N PHE A 68 2.81 12.42 -7.35
CA PHE A 68 3.19 11.01 -7.25
C PHE A 68 4.37 10.79 -6.30
N GLU A 69 5.36 11.67 -6.30
CA GLU A 69 6.56 11.52 -5.46
C GLU A 69 6.21 11.45 -3.97
N LYS A 70 5.23 12.25 -3.52
CA LYS A 70 4.75 12.20 -2.12
C LYS A 70 4.23 10.80 -1.77
N HIS A 71 3.33 10.26 -2.59
CA HIS A 71 2.70 8.96 -2.32
C HIS A 71 3.68 7.79 -2.49
N ILE A 72 4.60 7.86 -3.46
CA ILE A 72 5.63 6.84 -3.64
C ILE A 72 6.53 6.77 -2.40
N LYS A 73 6.94 7.93 -1.84
CA LYS A 73 7.76 7.97 -0.62
C LYS A 73 7.04 7.33 0.57
N GLU A 74 5.76 7.65 0.75
CA GLU A 74 4.92 7.06 1.80
C GLU A 74 4.82 5.53 1.65
N LEU A 75 4.54 5.03 0.45
CA LEU A 75 4.46 3.59 0.19
C LEU A 75 5.80 2.85 0.37
N ILE A 76 6.93 3.53 0.16
CA ILE A 76 8.27 2.97 0.46
C ILE A 76 8.47 2.87 1.98
N GLN A 77 8.10 3.90 2.74
CA GLN A 77 8.20 3.89 4.21
C GLN A 77 7.34 2.78 4.82
N LEU A 78 6.14 2.56 4.27
CA LEU A 78 5.24 1.48 4.67
C LEU A 78 5.65 0.09 4.17
N CYS A 79 6.82 -0.04 3.53
CA CYS A 79 7.33 -1.29 2.97
C CYS A 79 6.40 -1.97 1.95
N VAL A 80 5.46 -1.22 1.37
CA VAL A 80 4.58 -1.67 0.29
C VAL A 80 5.34 -1.68 -1.04
N LEU A 81 6.14 -0.63 -1.27
CA LEU A 81 7.04 -0.53 -2.41
C LEU A 81 8.49 -0.70 -1.97
N ARG A 82 9.27 -1.37 -2.79
CA ARG A 82 10.73 -1.50 -2.62
C ARG A 82 11.45 -1.24 -3.92
N LYS A 83 12.62 -0.63 -3.84
CA LYS A 83 13.51 -0.51 -5.00
C LYS A 83 13.99 -1.91 -5.39
N VAL A 84 13.79 -2.27 -6.65
CA VAL A 84 14.40 -3.44 -7.26
C VAL A 84 15.49 -2.97 -8.23
N GLY A 85 16.59 -3.71 -8.29
CA GLY A 85 17.66 -3.42 -9.23
C GLY A 85 17.16 -3.53 -10.68
N HIS A 86 17.89 -2.91 -11.60
CA HIS A 86 17.72 -3.23 -13.01
C HIS A 86 18.17 -4.68 -13.18
N ASN A 87 17.23 -5.60 -13.39
CA ASN A 87 17.56 -6.94 -13.88
C ASN A 87 17.95 -6.79 -15.36
N GLY A 88 19.08 -6.10 -15.61
CA GLY A 88 19.76 -6.11 -16.89
C GLY A 88 20.45 -7.46 -17.06
N ASP A 89 20.32 -8.00 -18.27
CA ASP A 89 21.18 -9.02 -18.87
C ASP A 89 21.11 -10.45 -18.29
N VAL A 90 20.11 -11.21 -18.77
CA VAL A 90 20.34 -12.53 -19.44
C VAL A 90 19.32 -12.69 -20.57
#